data_AF-A0A250WTI8-F1
#
_entry.id   AF-A0A250WTI8-F1
#
_cell.length_a   1.000
_cell.length_b   1.000
_cell.length_c   1.000
_cell.angle_alpha   90.00
_cell.angle_beta   90.00
_cell.angle_gamma   90.00
#
_symmetry.space_group_name_H-M   'P 1'
#
loop_
_entity.id
_entity.type
_entity.pdbx_description
1 polymer ?
#
loop_
_entity_poly.entity_id
_entity_poly.type
_entity_poly.pdbx_seq_one_letter_code
_entity_poly.pdbx_strand_id
1 'polypeptide(L)'
;MGPLVTGSAVVGSSALARKLSVKLLQRLALTFLEPRLASWRYQRDAGGDLEQTLQGGQMKREEDAGRGDPKETDIPSGEEEEDYEIAEEIEEVVEMLLTGLRDKDTIVRWSVAKGVGRVTGCLPQELADEVVAQVLELFRPTGTKCGEGVWYFHIDIALIALIPQESDAAWHGGCLALAELARRGLLLPHRLPTVTPIVQMALAYDVRRGPHSIGAHVRDAAAYVCWACARAYEPSLLTDSVQVLASSLLVGACYDREVNCRCECWTS
;
A
#
# COMPACT_ATOMS: atom_id res chain seq x y z
N MET A 1 -21.74 -22.79 -13.31
CA MET A 1 -20.47 -23.27 -13.88
C MET A 1 -19.63 -23.81 -12.72
N GLY A 2 -18.89 -24.90 -12.91
CA GLY A 2 -18.22 -25.63 -11.82
C GLY A 2 -17.05 -24.86 -11.18
N PRO A 3 -16.63 -25.22 -9.95
CA PRO A 3 -15.56 -24.52 -9.24
C PRO A 3 -14.23 -24.70 -9.97
N LEU A 4 -13.68 -23.61 -10.49
CA LEU A 4 -12.41 -23.55 -11.20
C LEU A 4 -11.19 -23.61 -10.25
N VAL A 5 -11.24 -24.38 -9.16
CA VAL A 5 -10.08 -24.67 -8.29
C VAL A 5 -10.15 -26.08 -7.71
N THR A 6 -10.23 -27.10 -8.55
CA THR A 6 -9.82 -28.47 -8.17
C THR A 6 -8.54 -28.83 -8.93
N GLY A 7 -7.44 -28.16 -8.59
CA GLY A 7 -6.12 -28.36 -9.19
C GLY A 7 -5.08 -28.80 -8.17
N SER A 8 -5.13 -30.09 -7.77
CA SER A 8 -4.06 -30.93 -7.19
C SER A 8 -3.23 -30.40 -6.00
N ALA A 9 -3.01 -31.26 -4.99
CA ALA A 9 -2.11 -31.03 -3.85
C ALA A 9 -0.69 -30.51 -4.24
N VAL A 10 -0.29 -30.68 -5.50
CA VAL A 10 0.94 -30.18 -6.10
C VAL A 10 0.97 -28.66 -6.29
N VAL A 11 -0.15 -28.01 -6.62
CA VAL A 11 -0.19 -26.53 -6.78
C VAL A 11 -0.09 -25.86 -5.41
N GLY A 12 -0.72 -26.44 -4.38
CA GLY A 12 -0.63 -25.94 -3.00
C GLY A 12 0.78 -26.04 -2.42
N SER A 13 1.58 -27.05 -2.80
CA SER A 13 2.90 -27.29 -2.20
C SER A 13 4.02 -26.44 -2.81
N SER A 14 4.00 -26.19 -4.13
CA SER A 14 5.07 -25.47 -4.83
C SER A 14 4.85 -23.96 -4.91
N ALA A 15 5.79 -23.19 -4.35
CA ALA A 15 5.80 -21.71 -4.43
C ALA A 15 5.75 -21.21 -5.89
N LEU A 16 6.44 -21.90 -6.81
CA LEU A 16 6.47 -21.52 -8.22
C LEU A 16 5.09 -21.73 -8.86
N ALA A 17 4.40 -22.81 -8.54
CA ALA A 17 3.06 -23.08 -9.06
C ALA A 17 2.08 -22.00 -8.60
N ARG A 18 2.03 -21.70 -7.29
CA ARG A 18 1.15 -20.64 -6.75
C ARG A 18 1.46 -19.27 -7.35
N LYS A 19 2.75 -18.92 -7.51
CA LYS A 19 3.17 -17.70 -8.22
C LYS A 19 2.65 -17.62 -9.65
N LEU A 20 2.74 -18.71 -10.40
CA LEU A 20 2.27 -18.77 -11.80
C LEU A 20 0.74 -18.70 -11.87
N SER A 21 0.02 -19.36 -10.95
CA SER A 21 -1.44 -19.26 -10.84
C SER A 21 -1.88 -17.82 -10.60
N VAL A 22 -1.23 -17.11 -9.66
CA VAL A 22 -1.50 -15.69 -9.39
C VAL A 22 -1.28 -14.84 -10.65
N LYS A 23 -0.21 -15.09 -11.41
CA LYS A 23 0.04 -14.36 -12.67
C LYS A 23 -1.00 -14.65 -13.75
N LEU A 24 -1.49 -15.88 -13.83
CA LEU A 24 -2.54 -16.27 -14.77
C LEU A 24 -3.85 -15.57 -14.38
N LEU A 25 -4.22 -15.62 -13.10
CA LEU A 25 -5.40 -14.99 -12.54
C LEU A 25 -5.43 -13.47 -12.79
N GLN A 26 -4.31 -12.78 -12.60
CA GLN A 26 -4.17 -11.37 -12.95
C GLN A 26 -4.41 -11.08 -14.44
N ARG A 27 -3.90 -11.97 -15.33
CA ARG A 27 -4.09 -11.79 -16.77
C ARG A 27 -5.53 -12.01 -17.17
N LEU A 28 -6.20 -12.99 -16.56
CA LEU A 28 -7.62 -13.25 -16.75
C LEU A 28 -8.48 -12.07 -16.30
N ALA A 29 -8.22 -11.52 -15.12
CA ALA A 29 -8.94 -10.33 -14.65
C ALA A 29 -8.81 -9.14 -15.60
N LEU A 30 -7.60 -8.91 -16.13
CA LEU A 30 -7.34 -7.84 -17.09
C LEU A 30 -7.91 -8.10 -18.50
N THR A 31 -8.46 -9.29 -18.79
CA THR A 31 -9.24 -9.49 -20.02
C THR A 31 -10.71 -9.10 -19.86
N PHE A 32 -11.22 -9.06 -18.62
CA PHE A 32 -12.57 -8.61 -18.32
C PHE A 32 -12.63 -7.10 -17.99
N LEU A 33 -11.51 -6.53 -17.52
CA LEU A 33 -11.37 -5.10 -17.28
C LEU A 33 -10.82 -4.41 -18.53
N GLU A 34 -11.40 -3.28 -18.93
CA GLU A 34 -10.83 -2.48 -20.01
C GLU A 34 -9.42 -2.00 -19.65
N PRO A 35 -8.44 -2.00 -20.57
CA PRO A 35 -7.09 -1.48 -20.33
C PRO A 35 -7.05 0.05 -20.19
N ARG A 36 -7.74 0.60 -19.18
CA ARG A 36 -7.71 2.03 -18.85
C ARG A 36 -7.09 2.18 -17.47
N LEU A 37 -6.17 3.14 -17.36
CA LEU A 37 -5.71 3.59 -16.05
C LEU A 37 -6.78 4.52 -15.50
N ALA A 38 -7.28 4.22 -14.31
CA ALA A 38 -8.23 5.04 -13.58
C ALA A 38 -7.85 6.53 -13.62
N SER A 39 -8.78 7.37 -14.07
CA SER A 39 -8.64 8.84 -14.08
C SER A 39 -8.65 9.42 -12.66
N TRP A 40 -9.35 8.78 -11.72
CA TRP A 40 -9.47 9.18 -10.31
C TRP A 40 -8.17 9.03 -9.50
N ARG A 41 -7.16 8.36 -10.05
CA ARG A 41 -5.86 8.15 -9.41
C ARG A 41 -5.20 9.47 -9.03
N TYR A 42 -4.56 9.51 -7.86
CA TYR A 42 -3.67 10.61 -7.50
C TYR A 42 -2.48 10.69 -8.47
N GLN A 43 -2.37 11.81 -9.17
CA GLN A 43 -1.21 12.15 -9.96
C GLN A 43 -0.47 13.27 -9.24
N ARG A 44 0.81 13.06 -9.00
CA ARG A 44 1.69 14.14 -8.57
C ARG A 44 1.84 15.12 -9.73
N ASP A 45 1.64 16.41 -9.48
CA ASP A 45 1.79 17.46 -10.49
C ASP A 45 3.25 17.58 -10.92
N ALA A 46 3.69 16.71 -11.82
CA ALA A 46 5.03 16.75 -12.42
C ALA A 46 5.28 18.03 -13.24
N GLY A 47 4.22 18.80 -13.51
CA GLY A 47 4.23 19.99 -14.36
C GLY A 47 4.94 21.20 -13.75
N GLY A 48 5.07 21.31 -12.43
CA GLY A 48 5.76 22.44 -11.81
C GLY A 48 7.27 22.42 -12.03
N ASP A 49 7.88 21.25 -11.86
CA ASP A 49 9.35 21.12 -11.76
C ASP A 49 9.99 20.76 -13.10
N LEU A 50 9.33 19.97 -13.95
CA LEU A 50 9.86 19.61 -15.27
C LEU A 50 9.79 20.78 -16.26
N GLU A 51 8.68 21.55 -16.27
CA GLU A 51 8.58 22.74 -17.12
C GLU A 51 9.53 23.84 -16.63
N GLN A 52 9.68 24.03 -15.33
CA GLN A 52 10.67 24.96 -14.77
C GLN A 52 12.12 24.51 -15.02
N THR A 53 12.40 23.20 -15.01
CA THR A 53 13.74 22.66 -15.33
C THR A 53 14.04 22.72 -16.82
N LEU A 54 13.04 22.53 -17.70
CA LEU A 54 13.17 22.67 -19.14
C LEU A 54 13.23 24.15 -19.59
N GLN A 55 12.53 25.05 -18.89
CA GLN A 55 12.56 26.50 -19.14
C GLN A 55 13.73 27.19 -18.42
N GLY A 56 14.33 26.55 -17.40
CA GLY A 56 15.48 27.05 -16.62
C GLY A 56 16.80 27.20 -17.38
N GLY A 57 16.82 26.90 -18.69
CA GLY A 57 17.91 27.25 -19.60
C GLY A 57 18.00 28.75 -19.94
N GLN A 58 17.07 29.59 -19.46
CA GLN A 58 17.15 31.04 -19.62
C GLN A 58 17.04 31.76 -18.27
N MET A 59 18.18 32.29 -17.82
CA MET A 59 18.29 33.25 -16.72
C MET A 59 17.28 34.39 -16.87
N LYS A 60 16.40 34.56 -15.88
CA LYS A 60 15.99 35.88 -15.36
C LYS A 60 15.76 35.81 -13.85
N ARG A 61 16.12 36.90 -13.21
CA ARG A 61 16.30 37.13 -11.76
C ARG A 61 15.28 38.18 -11.31
N GLU A 62 14.77 38.00 -10.08
CA GLU A 62 13.99 38.95 -9.23
C GLU A 62 12.58 39.31 -9.77
N GLU A 63 11.50 39.51 -9.01
CA GLU A 63 11.23 39.69 -7.57
C GLU A 63 9.68 39.59 -7.35
N ASP A 64 9.27 39.54 -6.07
CA ASP A 64 8.00 40.05 -5.50
C ASP A 64 6.84 39.09 -5.10
N ALA A 65 6.17 39.53 -4.05
CA ALA A 65 5.41 38.86 -3.02
C ALA A 65 4.04 38.27 -3.40
N GLY A 66 3.58 37.30 -2.61
CA GLY A 66 2.19 36.87 -2.63
C GLY A 66 1.89 35.75 -1.64
N ARG A 67 1.28 36.10 -0.52
CA ARG A 67 0.62 35.20 0.42
C ARG A 67 -0.45 34.39 -0.35
N GLY A 68 -0.15 33.14 -0.67
CA GLY A 68 -1.09 32.22 -1.31
C GLY A 68 -1.70 31.27 -0.28
N ASP A 69 -3.01 31.31 -0.14
CA ASP A 69 -3.81 30.29 0.55
C ASP A 69 -3.47 28.87 0.04
N PRO A 70 -3.66 27.82 0.85
CA PRO A 70 -3.55 26.45 0.37
C PRO A 70 -4.58 26.26 -0.74
N LYS A 71 -4.12 26.04 -1.98
CA LYS A 71 -4.96 25.52 -3.04
C LYS A 71 -5.45 24.14 -2.59
N GLU A 72 -6.73 24.10 -2.27
CA GLU A 72 -7.57 22.91 -2.26
C GLU A 72 -7.17 22.07 -3.47
N THR A 73 -6.62 20.88 -3.21
CA THR A 73 -6.22 19.95 -4.26
C THR A 73 -7.48 19.56 -5.01
N ASP A 74 -7.63 20.10 -6.22
CA ASP A 74 -8.66 19.73 -7.19
C ASP A 74 -8.57 18.22 -7.44
N ILE A 75 -9.31 17.44 -6.65
CA ILE A 75 -9.80 16.14 -7.09
C ILE A 75 -10.64 16.49 -8.32
N PRO A 76 -10.42 15.86 -9.50
CA PRO A 76 -11.37 16.01 -10.59
C PRO A 76 -12.68 15.37 -10.13
N SER A 77 -13.53 16.18 -9.50
CA SER A 77 -14.93 15.89 -9.22
C SER A 77 -15.70 16.23 -10.49
N GLY A 78 -15.92 15.21 -11.31
CA GLY A 78 -16.50 15.27 -12.65
C GLY A 78 -15.62 14.42 -13.56
N GLU A 79 -16.08 13.32 -14.14
CA GLU A 79 -17.35 13.14 -14.85
C GLU A 79 -17.77 11.66 -14.79
N GLU A 80 -19.10 11.44 -14.69
CA GLU A 80 -19.82 10.19 -14.91
C GLU A 80 -19.51 9.03 -13.93
N GLU A 81 -20.38 8.84 -12.93
CA GLU A 81 -20.70 7.51 -12.40
C GLU A 81 -21.22 6.66 -13.58
N GLU A 82 -20.32 6.19 -14.45
CA GLU A 82 -20.65 5.15 -15.41
C GLU A 82 -21.10 3.95 -14.58
N ASP A 83 -22.32 3.45 -14.80
CA ASP A 83 -22.80 2.19 -14.22
C ASP A 83 -21.88 1.05 -14.72
N TYR A 84 -20.76 0.85 -14.03
CA TYR A 84 -19.80 -0.20 -14.35
C TYR A 84 -20.42 -1.53 -13.93
N GLU A 85 -20.96 -2.27 -14.89
CA GLU A 85 -21.26 -3.70 -14.72
C GLU A 85 -19.92 -4.46 -14.61
N ILE A 86 -19.44 -4.61 -13.38
CA ILE A 86 -18.27 -5.42 -13.09
C ILE A 86 -18.70 -6.88 -13.06
N ALA A 87 -18.00 -7.69 -13.84
CA ALA A 87 -18.21 -9.13 -13.86
C ALA A 87 -17.94 -9.71 -12.46
N GLU A 88 -18.85 -10.54 -11.94
CA GLU A 88 -18.72 -11.21 -10.62
C GLU A 88 -17.36 -11.93 -10.48
N GLU A 89 -16.81 -12.40 -11.60
CA GLU A 89 -15.50 -13.03 -11.67
C GLU A 89 -14.35 -12.11 -11.20
N ILE A 90 -14.48 -10.78 -11.32
CA ILE A 90 -13.46 -9.83 -10.85
C ILE A 90 -13.45 -9.76 -9.33
N GLU A 91 -14.60 -9.81 -8.67
CA GLU A 91 -14.67 -9.84 -7.21
C GLU A 91 -14.00 -11.10 -6.66
N GLU A 92 -14.26 -12.25 -7.27
CA GLU A 92 -13.58 -13.51 -6.92
C GLU A 92 -12.06 -13.40 -7.10
N VAL A 93 -11.60 -12.77 -8.18
CA VAL A 93 -10.17 -12.52 -8.42
C VAL A 93 -9.59 -11.61 -7.33
N VAL A 94 -10.26 -10.52 -6.99
CA VAL A 94 -9.82 -9.59 -5.93
C VAL A 94 -9.74 -10.31 -4.59
N GLU A 95 -10.74 -11.11 -4.21
CA GLU A 95 -10.73 -11.90 -2.98
C GLU A 95 -9.57 -12.91 -2.96
N MET A 96 -9.34 -13.62 -4.07
CA MET A 96 -8.21 -14.54 -4.21
C MET A 96 -6.85 -13.84 -4.08
N LEU A 97 -6.72 -12.64 -4.63
CA LEU A 97 -5.52 -11.81 -4.47
C LEU A 97 -5.36 -11.35 -3.02
N LEU A 98 -6.39 -10.81 -2.38
CA LEU A 98 -6.32 -10.35 -0.99
C LEU A 98 -5.99 -11.50 -0.02
N THR A 99 -6.55 -12.69 -0.26
CA THR A 99 -6.18 -13.91 0.48
C THR A 99 -4.73 -14.31 0.23
N GLY A 100 -4.26 -14.19 -1.02
CA GLY A 100 -2.89 -14.50 -1.42
C GLY A 100 -1.82 -13.60 -0.79
N LEU A 101 -2.18 -12.44 -0.23
CA LEU A 101 -1.23 -11.59 0.53
C LEU A 101 -0.71 -12.30 1.79
N ARG A 102 -1.43 -13.32 2.27
CA ARG A 102 -1.06 -14.14 3.42
C ARG A 102 -0.22 -15.37 3.04
N ASP A 103 0.19 -15.53 1.78
CA ASP A 103 0.96 -16.71 1.35
C ASP A 103 2.26 -16.83 2.15
N LYS A 104 2.67 -18.06 2.48
CA LYS A 104 3.91 -18.34 3.23
C LYS A 104 5.18 -17.89 2.50
N ASP A 105 5.18 -17.91 1.17
CA ASP A 105 6.35 -17.63 0.34
C ASP A 105 6.35 -16.18 -0.16
N THR A 106 7.42 -15.43 0.14
CA THR A 106 7.59 -14.01 -0.23
C THR A 106 7.40 -13.76 -1.73
N ILE A 107 7.89 -14.66 -2.58
CA ILE A 107 7.78 -14.53 -4.04
C ILE A 107 6.33 -14.55 -4.53
N VAL A 108 5.46 -15.24 -3.81
CA VAL A 108 4.02 -15.28 -4.09
C VAL A 108 3.40 -13.98 -3.59
N ARG A 109 3.63 -13.59 -2.32
CA ARG A 109 3.13 -12.33 -1.75
C ARG A 109 3.45 -11.11 -2.62
N TRP A 110 4.69 -11.01 -3.10
CA TRP A 110 5.12 -9.94 -4.02
C TRP A 110 4.38 -9.99 -5.37
N SER A 111 4.19 -11.19 -5.92
CA SER A 111 3.45 -11.34 -7.18
C SER A 111 1.99 -10.98 -7.00
N VAL A 112 1.39 -11.33 -5.87
CA VAL A 112 0.02 -10.98 -5.48
C VAL A 112 -0.13 -9.47 -5.29
N ALA A 113 0.74 -8.82 -4.52
CA ALA A 113 0.71 -7.37 -4.29
C ALA A 113 0.76 -6.58 -5.61
N LYS A 114 1.59 -7.01 -6.57
CA LYS A 114 1.61 -6.45 -7.93
C LYS A 114 0.31 -6.67 -8.69
N GLY A 115 -0.37 -7.79 -8.43
CA GLY A 115 -1.69 -8.08 -8.97
C GLY A 115 -2.74 -7.14 -8.44
N VAL A 116 -2.80 -6.99 -7.12
CA VAL A 116 -3.70 -6.05 -6.44
C VAL A 116 -3.54 -4.66 -7.06
N GLY A 117 -2.33 -4.10 -7.08
CA GLY A 117 -2.12 -2.78 -7.70
C GLY A 117 -2.46 -2.68 -9.19
N ARG A 118 -2.45 -3.77 -9.97
CA ARG A 118 -2.84 -3.76 -11.38
C ARG A 118 -4.34 -3.83 -11.57
N VAL A 119 -5.00 -4.72 -10.84
CA VAL A 119 -6.45 -4.92 -10.92
C VAL A 119 -7.17 -3.71 -10.32
N THR A 120 -6.77 -3.26 -9.13
CA THR A 120 -7.33 -2.08 -8.45
C THR A 120 -7.23 -0.81 -9.29
N GLY A 121 -6.16 -0.64 -10.09
CA GLY A 121 -6.00 0.53 -10.95
C GLY A 121 -6.90 0.57 -12.19
N CYS A 122 -7.67 -0.49 -12.42
CA CYS A 122 -8.68 -0.60 -13.47
C CYS A 122 -10.12 -0.63 -12.89
N LEU A 123 -10.26 -0.61 -11.56
CA LEU A 123 -11.57 -0.56 -10.91
C LEU A 123 -12.08 0.90 -10.78
N PRO A 124 -13.40 1.09 -10.64
CA PRO A 124 -13.99 2.35 -10.20
C PRO A 124 -13.44 2.78 -8.83
N GLN A 125 -13.51 4.08 -8.55
CA GLN A 125 -12.91 4.67 -7.34
C GLN A 125 -13.45 4.03 -6.06
N GLU A 126 -14.75 3.77 -5.98
CA GLU A 126 -15.42 3.21 -4.80
C GLU A 126 -14.87 1.83 -4.46
N LEU A 127 -14.86 0.91 -5.44
CA LEU A 127 -14.33 -0.43 -5.25
C LEU A 127 -12.83 -0.43 -5.02
N ALA A 128 -12.09 0.47 -5.65
CA ALA A 128 -10.67 0.59 -5.38
C ALA A 128 -10.39 1.02 -3.93
N ASP A 129 -11.19 1.93 -3.39
CA ASP A 129 -11.12 2.35 -1.99
C ASP A 129 -11.53 1.23 -1.02
N GLU A 130 -12.50 0.38 -1.40
CA GLU A 130 -12.80 -0.86 -0.66
C GLU A 130 -11.63 -1.85 -0.64
N VAL A 131 -10.94 -2.04 -1.77
CA VAL A 131 -9.73 -2.89 -1.80
C VAL A 131 -8.65 -2.33 -0.87
N VAL A 132 -8.45 -1.01 -0.87
CA VAL A 132 -7.53 -0.35 0.09
C VAL A 132 -7.96 -0.64 1.52
N ALA A 133 -9.25 -0.49 1.85
CA ALA A 133 -9.77 -0.78 3.19
C ALA A 133 -9.53 -2.25 3.60
N GLN A 134 -9.73 -3.22 2.69
CA GLN A 134 -9.44 -4.63 2.95
C GLN A 134 -7.94 -4.92 3.12
N VAL A 135 -7.05 -4.21 2.42
CA VAL A 135 -5.61 -4.29 2.67
C VAL A 135 -5.26 -3.74 4.05
N LEU A 136 -5.89 -2.64 4.47
CA LEU A 136 -5.68 -2.07 5.82
C LEU A 136 -6.16 -3.00 6.92
N GLU A 137 -7.12 -3.88 6.62
CA GLU A 137 -7.63 -4.90 7.55
C GLU A 137 -6.55 -5.87 8.02
N LEU A 138 -5.54 -6.13 7.18
CA LEU A 138 -4.43 -7.04 7.49
C LEU A 138 -3.62 -6.59 8.71
N PHE A 139 -3.71 -5.30 9.06
CA PHE A 139 -2.94 -4.67 10.12
C PHE A 139 -3.71 -4.48 11.42
N ARG A 140 -5.00 -4.86 11.49
CA ARG A 140 -5.82 -4.61 12.67
C ARG A 140 -5.23 -5.28 13.93
N PRO A 141 -4.95 -4.51 15.00
CA PRO A 141 -4.59 -5.06 16.30
C PRO A 141 -5.81 -5.70 16.99
N THR A 142 -5.57 -6.67 17.88
CA THR A 142 -6.61 -7.41 18.62
C THR A 142 -7.56 -6.47 19.39
N GLY A 143 -8.89 -6.61 19.22
CA GLY A 143 -9.87 -6.20 20.24
C GLY A 143 -11.08 -5.35 19.84
N THR A 144 -11.14 -4.76 18.63
CA THR A 144 -12.32 -4.00 18.19
C THR A 144 -13.19 -4.85 17.27
N LYS A 145 -14.09 -5.67 17.84
CA LYS A 145 -15.30 -6.02 17.07
C LYS A 145 -16.15 -4.77 16.97
N CYS A 146 -16.69 -4.52 15.78
CA CYS A 146 -17.55 -3.40 15.47
C CYS A 146 -18.69 -3.26 16.49
N GLY A 147 -18.54 -2.29 17.39
CA GLY A 147 -19.62 -1.44 17.85
C GLY A 147 -19.31 -0.05 17.29
N GLU A 148 -20.31 0.60 16.74
CA GLU A 148 -20.24 1.98 16.23
C GLU A 148 -19.49 2.88 17.23
N GLY A 149 -18.27 3.31 16.91
CA GLY A 149 -17.49 4.13 17.85
C GLY A 149 -15.98 4.18 17.63
N VAL A 150 -15.54 5.23 16.92
CA VAL A 150 -14.31 6.03 17.12
C VAL A 150 -12.99 5.27 17.36
N TRP A 151 -12.17 5.17 16.29
CA TRP A 151 -10.78 4.68 16.27
C TRP A 151 -9.74 5.63 16.90
N TYR A 152 -10.19 6.57 17.72
CA TYR A 152 -9.41 7.68 18.24
C TYR A 152 -9.92 8.03 19.62
N PHE A 153 -9.44 7.35 20.65
CA PHE A 153 -9.05 7.98 21.92
C PHE A 153 -8.53 6.90 22.88
N HIS A 154 -7.44 7.24 23.57
CA HIS A 154 -6.72 6.44 24.56
C HIS A 154 -5.81 5.31 24.03
N ILE A 155 -4.60 5.79 23.72
CA ILE A 155 -3.33 5.08 23.84
C ILE A 155 -3.26 4.39 25.21
N ASP A 156 -3.62 3.12 25.25
CA ASP A 156 -2.96 2.11 26.10
C ASP A 156 -2.27 1.10 25.16
N ILE A 157 -1.37 1.65 24.32
CA ILE A 157 -0.56 0.97 23.29
C ILE A 157 0.29 -0.18 23.86
N ALA A 158 0.47 -0.28 25.17
CA ALA A 158 1.34 -1.27 25.79
C ALA A 158 0.72 -2.68 25.94
N LEU A 159 -0.62 -2.83 25.95
CA LEU A 159 -1.25 -4.13 26.23
C LEU A 159 -1.83 -4.84 24.99
N ILE A 160 -2.24 -4.08 23.96
CA ILE A 160 -2.79 -4.63 22.70
C ILE A 160 -1.69 -5.02 21.70
N ALA A 161 -0.49 -4.46 21.83
CA ALA A 161 0.67 -4.73 20.98
C ALA A 161 1.24 -6.16 21.09
N LEU A 162 0.72 -7.01 21.99
CA LEU A 162 1.34 -8.30 22.27
C LEU A 162 0.96 -9.44 21.32
N ILE A 163 -0.09 -9.34 20.51
CA ILE A 163 -0.45 -10.43 19.59
C ILE A 163 -1.06 -9.85 18.30
N PRO A 164 -0.31 -9.83 17.18
CA PRO A 164 -0.93 -9.72 15.87
C PRO A 164 -1.84 -10.94 15.67
N GLN A 165 -3.13 -10.74 15.36
CA GLN A 165 -4.03 -11.83 14.95
C GLN A 165 -3.51 -12.50 13.67
N GLU A 166 -3.01 -11.66 12.79
CA GLU A 166 -2.53 -12.01 11.46
C GLU A 166 -1.04 -12.38 11.50
N SER A 167 -0.64 -13.29 10.62
CA SER A 167 0.76 -13.72 10.57
C SER A 167 1.70 -12.59 10.15
N ASP A 168 2.99 -12.73 10.46
CA ASP A 168 4.06 -11.89 9.93
C ASP A 168 4.05 -11.85 8.39
N ALA A 169 3.65 -12.95 7.75
CA ALA A 169 3.43 -13.01 6.31
C ALA A 169 2.31 -12.06 5.84
N ALA A 170 1.21 -11.96 6.57
CA ALA A 170 0.09 -11.06 6.24
C ALA A 170 0.48 -9.59 6.37
N TRP A 171 1.15 -9.21 7.46
CA TRP A 171 1.67 -7.85 7.66
C TRP A 171 2.67 -7.46 6.56
N HIS A 172 3.57 -8.37 6.22
CA HIS A 172 4.49 -8.19 5.11
C HIS A 172 3.78 -8.05 3.76
N GLY A 173 2.81 -8.93 3.47
CA GLY A 173 2.01 -8.89 2.25
C GLY A 173 1.21 -7.58 2.13
N GLY A 174 0.61 -7.14 3.24
CA GLY A 174 -0.08 -5.86 3.34
C GLY A 174 0.85 -4.68 3.06
N CYS A 175 2.07 -4.68 3.61
CA CYS A 175 3.04 -3.60 3.34
C CYS A 175 3.41 -3.55 1.85
N LEU A 176 3.66 -4.71 1.23
CA LEU A 176 3.93 -4.78 -0.20
C LEU A 176 2.75 -4.26 -1.03
N ALA A 177 1.52 -4.62 -0.66
CA ALA A 177 0.32 -4.14 -1.34
C ALA A 177 0.15 -2.63 -1.19
N LEU A 178 0.31 -2.08 0.02
CA LEU A 178 0.27 -0.63 0.28
C LEU A 178 1.32 0.11 -0.54
N ALA A 179 2.55 -0.41 -0.63
CA ALA A 179 3.58 0.19 -1.46
C ALA A 179 3.21 0.16 -2.95
N GLU A 180 2.64 -0.94 -3.46
CA GLU A 180 2.16 -1.01 -4.84
C GLU A 180 1.01 -0.02 -5.11
N LEU A 181 0.06 0.11 -4.18
CA LEU A 181 -1.06 1.04 -4.27
C LEU A 181 -0.57 2.50 -4.25
N ALA A 182 0.35 2.84 -3.34
CA ALA A 182 0.94 4.18 -3.23
C ALA A 182 1.72 4.58 -4.49
N ARG A 183 2.63 3.73 -4.98
CA ARG A 183 3.44 4.02 -6.21
C ARG A 183 2.57 4.19 -7.46
N ARG A 184 1.37 3.63 -7.44
CA ARG A 184 0.39 3.72 -8.52
C ARG A 184 -0.64 4.81 -8.27
N GLY A 185 -0.52 5.64 -7.24
CA GLY A 185 -1.48 6.71 -6.91
C GLY A 185 -2.89 6.21 -6.54
N LEU A 186 -3.05 4.91 -6.29
CA LEU A 186 -4.35 4.30 -5.97
C LEU A 186 -4.73 4.50 -4.50
N LEU A 187 -3.72 4.76 -3.66
CA LEU A 187 -3.94 5.21 -2.30
C LEU A 187 -4.18 6.73 -2.33
N LEU A 188 -5.42 7.16 -2.10
CA LEU A 188 -5.79 8.57 -2.17
C LEU A 188 -5.24 9.37 -0.97
N PRO A 189 -4.92 10.67 -1.14
CA PRO A 189 -4.32 11.49 -0.08
C PRO A 189 -5.09 11.51 1.24
N HIS A 190 -6.42 11.47 1.19
CA HIS A 190 -7.27 11.45 2.39
C HIS A 190 -7.09 10.19 3.26
N ARG A 191 -6.55 9.09 2.70
CA ARG A 191 -6.23 7.86 3.45
C ARG A 191 -4.85 7.93 4.14
N LEU A 192 -3.96 8.84 3.75
CA LEU A 192 -2.59 8.93 4.29
C LEU A 192 -2.54 9.10 5.83
N PRO A 193 -3.40 9.92 6.46
CA PRO A 193 -3.44 10.01 7.93
C PRO A 193 -3.78 8.68 8.60
N THR A 194 -4.60 7.84 7.95
CA THR A 194 -4.95 6.49 8.45
C THR A 194 -3.83 5.48 8.23
N VAL A 195 -3.11 5.57 7.10
CA VAL A 195 -2.01 4.65 6.77
C VAL A 195 -0.77 4.91 7.62
N THR A 196 -0.50 6.17 7.96
CA THR A 196 0.69 6.59 8.71
C THR A 196 0.91 5.82 10.03
N PRO A 197 -0.06 5.73 10.97
CA PRO A 197 0.12 4.97 12.20
C PRO A 197 0.30 3.46 11.95
N ILE A 198 -0.32 2.92 10.89
CA ILE A 198 -0.16 1.50 10.52
C ILE A 198 1.28 1.23 10.05
N VAL A 199 1.82 2.09 9.20
CA VAL A 199 3.22 1.98 8.74
C VAL A 199 4.18 2.15 9.92
N GLN A 200 3.89 3.07 10.85
CA GLN A 200 4.66 3.22 12.08
C GLN A 200 4.68 1.94 12.92
N MET A 201 3.53 1.29 13.09
CA MET A 201 3.45 -0.01 13.77
C MET A 201 4.24 -1.09 13.03
N ALA A 202 4.19 -1.12 11.70
CA ALA A 202 4.91 -2.09 10.88
C ALA A 202 6.43 -1.88 10.94
N LEU A 203 6.90 -0.62 10.98
CA LEU A 203 8.31 -0.26 11.21
C LEU A 203 8.81 -0.68 12.60
N ALA A 204 7.93 -0.68 13.60
CA ALA A 204 8.22 -1.13 14.94
C ALA A 204 7.92 -2.64 15.16
N TYR A 205 7.55 -3.37 14.11
CA TYR A 205 7.10 -4.75 14.24
C TYR A 205 8.24 -5.65 14.71
N ASP A 206 8.08 -6.24 15.89
CA ASP A 206 9.02 -7.20 16.47
C ASP A 206 8.28 -8.19 17.38
N VAL A 207 8.02 -9.38 16.87
CA VAL A 207 7.27 -10.42 17.59
C VAL A 207 8.23 -11.53 18.01
N ARG A 208 8.30 -11.80 19.31
CA ARG A 208 9.09 -12.91 19.84
C ARG A 208 8.38 -14.24 19.60
N ARG A 209 8.98 -15.13 18.80
CA ARG A 209 8.56 -16.53 18.66
C ARG A 209 9.65 -17.45 19.21
N GLY A 210 9.50 -17.82 20.48
CA GLY A 210 10.49 -18.62 21.20
C GLY A 210 11.82 -17.86 21.37
N PRO A 211 12.98 -18.44 20.99
CA PRO A 211 14.28 -17.77 21.12
C PRO A 211 14.57 -16.76 19.99
N HIS A 212 13.74 -16.71 18.95
CA HIS A 212 13.93 -15.84 17.79
C HIS A 212 12.93 -14.67 17.80
N SER A 213 13.39 -13.52 17.32
CA SER A 213 12.53 -12.39 16.97
C SER A 213 12.14 -12.49 15.51
N ILE A 214 10.89 -12.21 15.19
CA ILE A 214 10.37 -12.17 13.83
C ILE A 214 9.86 -10.76 13.56
N GLY A 215 10.38 -10.14 12.51
CA GLY A 215 9.89 -8.84 12.09
C GLY A 215 10.72 -8.12 11.05
N ALA A 216 11.98 -8.50 10.83
CA ALA A 216 12.85 -7.77 9.90
C ALA A 216 12.27 -7.62 8.50
N HIS A 217 11.67 -8.69 7.95
CA HIS A 217 11.01 -8.63 6.65
C HIS A 217 9.79 -7.68 6.65
N VAL A 218 9.00 -7.65 7.73
CA VAL A 218 7.87 -6.70 7.86
C VAL A 218 8.37 -5.26 7.93
N ARG A 219 9.41 -5.00 8.72
CA ARG A 219 10.03 -3.67 8.84
C ARG A 219 10.63 -3.20 7.52
N ASP A 220 11.31 -4.08 6.80
CA ASP A 220 11.85 -3.81 5.46
C ASP A 220 10.74 -3.46 4.47
N ALA A 221 9.67 -4.25 4.43
CA ALA A 221 8.49 -3.94 3.60
C ALA A 221 7.81 -2.62 4.01
N ALA A 222 7.78 -2.25 5.29
CA ALA A 222 7.25 -0.98 5.77
C ALA A 222 8.16 0.21 5.41
N ALA A 223 9.49 0.02 5.40
CA ALA A 223 10.43 1.00 4.89
C ALA A 223 10.22 1.23 3.38
N TYR A 224 9.94 0.16 2.62
CA TYR A 224 9.56 0.25 1.22
C TYR A 224 8.26 1.05 1.01
N VAL A 225 7.27 0.93 1.91
CA VAL A 225 6.06 1.80 1.90
C VAL A 225 6.44 3.27 2.09
N CYS A 226 7.31 3.57 3.06
CA CYS A 226 7.77 4.95 3.28
C CYS A 226 8.46 5.53 2.04
N TRP A 227 9.34 4.76 1.40
CA TRP A 227 10.00 5.13 0.16
C TRP A 227 8.99 5.35 -0.98
N ALA A 228 8.01 4.46 -1.12
CA ALA A 228 6.95 4.57 -2.10
C ALA A 228 6.14 5.86 -1.92
N CYS A 229 5.71 6.17 -0.69
CA CYS A 229 4.96 7.38 -0.38
C CYS A 229 5.80 8.65 -0.63
N ALA A 230 7.05 8.68 -0.19
CA ALA A 230 7.93 9.84 -0.39
C ALA A 230 8.15 10.20 -1.87
N ARG A 231 8.10 9.20 -2.76
CA ARG A 231 8.19 9.43 -4.21
C ARG A 231 6.85 9.75 -4.86
N ALA A 232 5.77 9.14 -4.37
CA ALA A 232 4.46 9.24 -4.98
C ALA A 232 3.74 10.56 -4.65
N TYR A 233 3.86 11.07 -3.42
CA TYR A 233 3.10 12.25 -2.95
C TYR A 233 3.94 13.51 -2.86
N GLU A 234 3.29 14.67 -2.94
CA GLU A 234 3.91 15.96 -2.64
C GLU A 234 4.30 16.06 -1.14
N PRO A 235 5.43 16.73 -0.80
CA PRO A 235 5.84 16.91 0.58
C PRO A 235 4.81 17.61 1.46
N SER A 236 3.99 18.51 0.88
CA SER A 236 2.92 19.21 1.59
C SER A 236 1.91 18.25 2.22
N LEU A 237 1.52 17.21 1.48
CA LEU A 237 0.55 16.19 1.92
C LEU A 237 1.10 15.25 3.00
N LEU A 238 2.42 15.13 3.09
CA LEU A 238 3.09 14.23 4.02
C LEU A 238 3.60 14.93 5.29
N THR A 239 3.44 16.25 5.42
CA THR A 239 4.09 17.07 6.46
C THR A 239 3.91 16.49 7.88
N ASP A 240 2.68 16.11 8.24
CA ASP A 240 2.36 15.57 9.57
C ASP A 240 2.94 14.15 9.76
N SER A 241 2.98 13.37 8.68
CA SER A 241 3.43 11.98 8.69
C SER A 241 4.95 11.82 8.62
N VAL A 242 5.66 12.75 7.96
CA VAL A 242 7.10 12.65 7.68
C VAL A 242 7.90 12.62 8.96
N GLN A 243 7.62 13.50 9.92
CA GLN A 243 8.39 13.55 11.16
C GLN A 243 8.26 12.24 11.94
N VAL A 244 7.04 11.69 12.02
CA VAL A 244 6.76 10.43 12.72
C VAL A 244 7.47 9.27 12.02
N LEU A 245 7.25 9.10 10.71
CA LEU A 245 7.84 8.01 9.93
C LEU A 245 9.36 8.10 9.86
N ALA A 246 9.93 9.29 9.69
CA ALA A 246 11.38 9.50 9.68
C ALA A 246 11.99 9.11 11.04
N SER A 247 11.36 9.48 12.15
CA SER A 247 11.84 9.08 13.47
C SER A 247 11.83 7.55 13.64
N SER A 248 10.76 6.88 13.21
CA SER A 248 10.67 5.41 13.26
C SER A 248 11.66 4.73 12.34
N LEU A 249 11.89 5.25 11.14
CA LEU A 249 12.91 4.76 10.20
C LEU A 249 14.32 4.91 10.76
N LEU A 250 14.64 6.04 11.40
CA LEU A 250 15.95 6.26 12.02
C LEU A 250 16.18 5.29 13.18
N VAL A 251 15.17 5.09 14.04
CA VAL A 251 15.24 4.10 15.12
C VAL A 251 15.44 2.69 14.55
N GLY A 252 14.68 2.31 13.52
CA GLY A 252 14.87 1.05 12.81
C GLY A 252 16.28 0.92 12.23
N ALA A 253 16.76 1.90 11.47
CA ALA A 253 18.09 1.85 10.84
C ALA A 253 19.24 1.73 11.85
N CYS A 254 19.12 2.37 13.02
CA CYS A 254 20.13 2.36 14.07
C CYS A 254 20.09 1.10 14.93
N TYR A 255 18.90 0.59 15.26
CA TYR A 255 18.70 -0.47 16.24
C TYR A 255 18.25 -1.81 15.64
N ASP A 256 18.01 -1.90 14.33
CA ASP A 256 17.70 -3.18 13.70
C ASP A 256 18.94 -4.08 13.75
N ARG A 257 18.73 -5.25 14.33
CA ARG A 257 19.73 -6.31 14.49
C ARG A 257 20.02 -6.98 13.14
N GLU A 258 19.05 -6.96 12.25
CA GLU A 258 19.09 -7.51 10.90
C GLU A 258 19.35 -6.34 9.95
N VAL A 259 20.57 -6.23 9.43
CA VAL A 259 21.16 -5.05 8.75
C VAL A 259 20.40 -4.61 7.46
N ASN A 260 19.32 -5.29 7.07
CA ASN A 260 18.59 -5.10 5.81
C ASN A 260 17.99 -3.70 5.64
N CYS A 261 17.48 -3.09 6.70
CA CYS A 261 16.90 -1.73 6.65
C CYS A 261 17.92 -0.64 6.22
N ARG A 262 19.22 -0.96 6.12
CA ARG A 262 20.26 -0.03 5.66
C ARG A 262 20.40 0.02 4.14
N CYS A 263 19.92 -0.98 3.40
CA CYS A 263 20.14 -1.06 1.96
C CYS A 263 19.11 -0.23 1.17
N GLU A 264 17.82 -0.29 1.53
CA GLU A 264 16.78 0.40 0.75
C GLU A 264 16.77 1.92 0.90
N CYS A 265 17.28 2.47 2.01
CA CYS A 265 17.33 3.92 2.21
C CYS A 265 18.46 4.63 1.42
N TRP A 266 19.45 3.88 0.90
CA TRP A 266 20.69 4.47 0.35
C TRP A 266 21.01 4.07 -1.09
N THR A 267 20.35 3.07 -1.69
CA THR A 267 20.70 2.58 -3.04
C THR A 267 19.63 2.77 -4.12
N SER A 268 18.70 3.72 -4.02
CA SER A 268 17.78 4.06 -5.13
C SER A 268 17.30 5.50 -5.15
#